data_AF-A0A0G1DXM0-F1
#
_entry.id   AF-A0A0G1DXM0-F1
#
_cell.length_a   1.000
_cell.length_b   1.000
_cell.length_c   1.000
_cell.angle_alpha   90.00
_cell.angle_beta   90.00
_cell.angle_gamma   90.00
#
_symmetry.space_group_name_H-M   'P 1'
#
loop_
_entity.id
_entity.type
_entity.pdbx_description
1 polymer ?
#
loop_
_entity_poly.entity_id
_entity_poly.type
_entity_poly.pdbx_seq_one_letter_code
_entity_poly.pdbx_strand_id
1 'polypeptide(L)'
;MITSIFILGHLAADFLFQPSKLVAWKERSWLGVLVHVLVLLIILTALFVPYLNQGGMWIGLAVVVFTHFVQDWLKVWYDKKFNTGKNIYPFFIDQFFHIGIIIFVSGYLGETLYQPVFNKIYFNENIYVYLSLLILFSYALDIVIYQIRRRKNPDLKYKRRYDYMSKGLLAFAMFYIIFLLAGRSL
;
A
#
# COMPACT_ATOMS: atom_id res chain seq x y z
N MET A 1 -5.05 3.76 14.99
CA MET A 1 -6.10 3.16 14.13
C MET A 1 -6.24 3.79 12.74
N ILE A 2 -6.60 5.08 12.57
CA ILE A 2 -6.80 5.70 11.23
C ILE A 2 -5.56 5.51 10.34
N THR A 3 -4.37 5.75 10.89
CA THR A 3 -3.09 5.51 10.21
C THR A 3 -2.97 4.07 9.70
N SER A 4 -3.26 3.08 10.55
CA SER A 4 -3.19 1.65 10.20
C SER A 4 -4.18 1.27 9.08
N ILE A 5 -5.36 1.90 9.03
CA ILE A 5 -6.33 1.70 7.94
C ILE A 5 -5.79 2.30 6.62
N PHE A 6 -5.22 3.51 6.66
CA PHE A 6 -4.58 4.10 5.47
C PHE A 6 -3.38 3.28 4.99
N ILE A 7 -2.53 2.79 5.90
CA ILE A 7 -1.40 1.91 5.56
C ILE A 7 -1.91 0.65 4.89
N LEU A 8 -2.94 -0.01 5.43
CA LEU A 8 -3.53 -1.18 4.82
C LEU A 8 -4.05 -0.86 3.41
N GLY A 9 -4.81 0.23 3.26
CA GLY A 9 -5.37 0.64 1.98
C GLY A 9 -4.31 0.94 0.93
N HIS A 10 -3.25 1.65 1.32
CA HIS A 10 -2.07 1.92 0.50
C HIS A 10 -1.40 0.62 0.04
N LEU A 11 -1.04 -0.26 0.99
CA LEU A 11 -0.38 -1.52 0.68
C LEU A 11 -1.26 -2.41 -0.19
N ALA A 12 -2.57 -2.43 0.06
CA ALA A 12 -3.52 -3.17 -0.74
C ALA A 12 -3.57 -2.64 -2.17
N ALA A 13 -3.64 -1.32 -2.37
CA ALA A 13 -3.68 -0.72 -3.70
C ALA A 13 -2.37 -0.97 -4.48
N ASP A 14 -1.22 -0.67 -3.87
CA ASP A 14 0.10 -0.73 -4.51
C ASP A 14 0.62 -2.14 -4.73
N PHE A 15 0.28 -3.10 -3.87
CA PHE A 15 0.88 -4.44 -3.93
C PHE A 15 -0.15 -5.53 -4.23
N LEU A 16 -1.28 -5.54 -3.53
CA LEU A 16 -2.27 -6.61 -3.67
C LEU A 16 -3.11 -6.46 -4.95
N PHE A 17 -3.64 -5.27 -5.21
CA PHE A 17 -4.59 -4.98 -6.29
C PHE A 17 -3.96 -4.33 -7.53
N GLN A 18 -2.63 -4.30 -7.61
CA GLN A 18 -1.89 -3.82 -8.78
C GLN A 18 -1.37 -4.97 -9.68
N PRO A 19 -2.18 -5.54 -10.59
CA PRO A 19 -1.74 -6.64 -11.45
C PRO A 19 -0.60 -6.21 -12.39
N SER A 20 0.20 -7.16 -12.88
CA SER A 20 1.34 -6.87 -13.76
C SER A 20 0.98 -6.07 -15.02
N LYS A 21 -0.25 -6.25 -15.53
CA LYS A 21 -0.78 -5.44 -16.65
C LYS A 21 -0.94 -3.96 -16.27
N LEU A 22 -1.41 -3.66 -15.06
CA LEU A 22 -1.57 -2.29 -14.57
C LEU A 22 -0.22 -1.62 -14.30
N VAL A 23 0.76 -2.38 -13.78
CA VAL A 23 2.15 -1.90 -13.66
C VAL A 23 2.70 -1.47 -15.03
N ALA A 24 2.58 -2.34 -16.03
CA ALA A 24 3.02 -2.02 -17.39
C ALA A 24 2.25 -0.85 -18.01
N TRP A 25 0.98 -0.65 -17.65
CA TRP A 25 0.18 0.47 -18.14
C TRP A 25 0.59 1.80 -17.52
N LYS A 26 0.84 1.86 -16.20
CA LYS A 26 1.40 3.05 -15.51
C LYS A 26 2.70 3.51 -16.17
N GLU A 27 3.57 2.57 -16.52
CA GLU A 27 4.83 2.88 -17.20
C GLU A 27 4.61 3.43 -18.62
N ARG A 28 3.46 3.19 -19.27
CA ARG A 28 3.19 3.66 -20.64
C ARG A 28 2.43 4.98 -20.69
N SER A 29 1.52 5.22 -19.76
CA SER A 29 0.59 6.34 -19.83
C SER A 29 0.13 6.82 -18.45
N TRP A 30 -0.14 8.12 -18.34
CA TRP A 30 -0.76 8.74 -17.16
C TRP A 30 -2.16 8.15 -16.87
N LEU A 31 -2.88 7.65 -17.88
CA LEU A 31 -4.15 6.96 -17.67
C LEU A 31 -4.00 5.68 -16.83
N GLY A 32 -2.86 4.97 -16.97
CA GLY A 32 -2.56 3.82 -16.13
C GLY A 32 -2.35 4.22 -14.67
N VAL A 33 -1.76 5.41 -14.43
CA VAL A 33 -1.63 5.98 -13.08
C VAL A 33 -3.00 6.39 -12.53
N LEU A 34 -3.85 7.02 -13.35
CA LEU A 34 -5.20 7.38 -12.93
C LEU A 34 -6.01 6.14 -12.52
N VAL A 35 -6.00 5.07 -13.32
CA VAL A 35 -6.73 3.84 -13.01
C VAL A 35 -6.21 3.20 -11.71
N HIS A 36 -4.89 3.21 -11.49
CA HIS A 36 -4.29 2.75 -10.24
C HIS A 36 -4.80 3.52 -9.03
N VAL A 37 -4.85 4.85 -9.14
CA VAL A 37 -5.31 5.72 -8.06
C VAL A 37 -6.82 5.57 -7.79
N LEU A 38 -7.62 5.27 -8.82
CA LEU A 38 -9.03 4.93 -8.62
C LEU A 38 -9.21 3.63 -7.82
N VAL A 39 -8.33 2.64 -8.01
CA VAL A 39 -8.33 1.43 -7.18
C VAL A 39 -8.04 1.78 -5.71
N LEU A 40 -7.05 2.65 -5.45
CA LEU A 40 -6.78 3.15 -4.10
C LEU A 40 -8.00 3.86 -3.50
N LEU A 41 -8.64 4.78 -4.25
CA LEU A 41 -9.82 5.49 -3.78
C LEU A 41 -10.96 4.53 -3.40
N ILE A 42 -11.23 3.52 -4.23
CA ILE A 42 -12.26 2.51 -3.94
C ILE A 42 -11.93 1.74 -2.65
N ILE A 43 -10.69 1.28 -2.49
CA ILE A 43 -10.25 0.54 -1.30
C ILE A 43 -10.36 1.41 -0.05
N LEU A 44 -9.84 2.64 -0.09
CA LEU A 44 -9.90 3.54 1.06
C LEU A 44 -11.34 3.92 1.42
N THR A 45 -12.19 4.19 0.43
CA THR A 45 -13.61 4.49 0.67
C THR A 45 -14.30 3.30 1.33
N ALA A 46 -14.03 2.08 0.90
CA ALA A 46 -14.58 0.87 1.50
C ALA A 46 -14.07 0.63 2.94
N LEU A 47 -12.79 0.90 3.20
CA LEU A 47 -12.20 0.75 4.53
C LEU A 47 -12.67 1.83 5.51
N PHE A 48 -12.96 3.04 5.03
CA PHE A 48 -13.39 4.17 5.87
C PHE A 48 -14.90 4.38 5.92
N VAL A 49 -15.72 3.39 5.52
CA VAL A 49 -17.21 3.48 5.53
C VAL A 49 -17.77 4.11 6.81
N PRO A 50 -17.33 3.74 8.03
CA PRO A 50 -17.78 4.35 9.28
C PRO A 50 -17.53 5.86 9.43
N TYR A 51 -16.60 6.43 8.67
CA TYR A 51 -16.20 7.84 8.76
C TYR A 51 -16.73 8.70 7.59
N LEU A 52 -17.40 8.10 6.60
CA LEU A 52 -17.80 8.82 5.37
C LEU A 52 -18.90 9.88 5.59
N ASN A 53 -19.60 9.85 6.73
CA ASN A 53 -20.55 10.90 7.11
C ASN A 53 -19.86 12.17 7.62
N GLN A 54 -18.54 12.15 7.84
CA GLN A 54 -17.77 13.28 8.34
C GLN A 54 -17.03 13.96 7.17
N GLY A 55 -17.31 15.25 6.94
CA GLY A 55 -16.71 16.00 5.83
C GLY A 55 -15.16 16.00 5.85
N GLY A 56 -14.55 16.00 7.04
CA GLY A 56 -13.10 15.88 7.20
C GLY A 56 -12.52 14.61 6.57
N MET A 57 -13.25 13.49 6.59
CA MET A 57 -12.79 12.23 5.99
C MET A 57 -12.63 12.36 4.47
N TRP A 58 -13.58 13.01 3.79
CA TRP A 58 -13.49 13.24 2.35
C TRP A 58 -12.31 14.13 1.96
N ILE A 59 -12.02 15.15 2.77
CA ILE A 59 -10.83 15.99 2.59
C ILE A 59 -9.57 15.14 2.72
N GLY A 60 -9.48 14.31 3.76
CA GLY A 60 -8.35 13.41 3.96
C GLY A 60 -8.16 12.40 2.83
N LEU A 61 -9.25 11.77 2.36
CA LEU A 61 -9.23 10.88 1.19
C LEU A 61 -8.75 11.63 -0.05
N ALA A 62 -9.28 12.82 -0.32
CA ALA A 62 -8.89 13.63 -1.47
C ALA A 62 -7.40 13.96 -1.44
N VAL A 63 -6.86 14.37 -0.30
CA VAL A 63 -5.43 14.67 -0.14
C VAL A 63 -4.57 13.43 -0.39
N VAL A 64 -4.89 12.29 0.25
CA VAL A 64 -4.12 11.05 0.08
C VAL A 64 -4.18 10.55 -1.37
N VAL A 65 -5.36 10.53 -1.99
CA VAL A 65 -5.54 10.05 -3.37
C VAL A 65 -4.84 10.97 -4.37
N PHE A 66 -4.95 12.30 -4.19
CA PHE A 66 -4.29 13.26 -5.07
C PHE A 66 -2.77 13.21 -4.95
N THR A 67 -2.24 13.19 -3.73
CA THR A 67 -0.78 13.10 -3.52
C THR A 67 -0.22 11.78 -4.03
N HIS A 68 -0.94 10.66 -3.85
CA HIS A 68 -0.58 9.37 -4.44
C HIS A 68 -0.46 9.43 -5.96
N PHE A 69 -1.44 10.05 -6.64
CA PHE A 69 -1.39 10.26 -8.09
C PHE A 69 -0.14 11.04 -8.51
N VAL A 70 0.13 12.16 -7.83
CA VAL A 70 1.27 13.02 -8.14
C VAL A 70 2.58 12.26 -7.90
N GLN A 71 2.71 11.54 -6.78
CA GLN A 71 3.89 10.74 -6.44
C GLN A 71 4.16 9.66 -7.48
N ASP A 72 3.14 8.87 -7.82
CA ASP A 72 3.25 7.82 -8.84
C ASP A 72 3.64 8.39 -10.21
N TRP A 73 3.02 9.50 -10.61
CA TRP A 73 3.32 10.14 -11.88
C TRP A 73 4.75 10.68 -11.93
N LEU A 74 5.19 11.38 -10.87
CA LEU A 74 6.55 11.89 -10.73
C LEU A 74 7.57 10.77 -10.73
N LYS A 75 7.29 9.66 -10.04
CA LYS A 75 8.14 8.47 -10.03
C LYS A 75 8.29 7.90 -11.43
N VAL A 76 7.18 7.69 -12.17
CA VAL A 76 7.23 7.16 -13.54
C VAL A 76 8.02 8.10 -14.46
N TRP A 77 7.79 9.41 -14.34
CA TRP A 77 8.54 10.42 -15.09
C TRP A 77 10.04 10.36 -14.77
N TYR A 78 10.40 10.31 -13.49
CA TYR A 78 11.77 10.20 -13.03
C TYR A 78 12.42 8.90 -13.52
N ASP A 79 11.72 7.78 -13.43
CA ASP A 79 12.23 6.46 -13.84
C ASP A 79 12.55 6.40 -15.34
N LYS A 80 11.80 7.15 -16.16
CA LYS A 80 12.04 7.27 -17.60
C LYS A 80 13.18 8.22 -17.92
N LYS A 81 13.26 9.35 -17.23
CA LYS A 81 14.18 10.44 -17.57
C LYS A 81 15.56 10.29 -16.95
N PHE A 82 15.64 9.78 -15.72
CA PHE A 82 16.87 9.80 -14.93
C PHE A 82 17.32 8.41 -14.43
N ASN A 83 16.40 7.45 -14.25
CA ASN A 83 16.76 6.13 -13.72
C ASN A 83 17.07 5.09 -14.82
N THR A 84 17.96 5.41 -15.77
CA THR A 84 18.31 4.50 -16.88
C THR A 84 18.91 3.18 -16.40
N GLY A 85 19.69 3.21 -15.32
CA GLY A 85 20.29 2.02 -14.68
C GLY A 85 19.32 1.17 -13.85
N LYS A 86 18.02 1.52 -13.82
CA LYS A 86 16.97 0.82 -13.06
C LYS A 86 17.35 0.57 -11.60
N ASN A 87 17.90 1.60 -10.95
CA ASN A 87 18.24 1.57 -9.54
C ASN A 87 16.97 1.43 -8.69
N ILE A 88 17.13 0.82 -7.51
CA ILE A 88 16.03 0.57 -6.59
C ILE A 88 15.70 1.77 -5.69
N TYR A 89 16.61 2.73 -5.52
CA TYR A 89 16.41 3.87 -4.61
C TYR A 89 15.13 4.68 -4.87
N PRO A 90 14.75 4.99 -6.13
CA PRO A 90 13.51 5.72 -6.40
C PRO A 90 12.27 4.97 -5.91
N PHE A 91 12.27 3.63 -5.90
CA PHE A 91 11.18 2.83 -5.34
C PHE A 91 11.05 3.04 -3.83
N PHE A 92 12.15 3.05 -3.07
CA PHE A 92 12.07 3.25 -1.62
C PHE A 92 11.72 4.69 -1.25
N ILE A 93 12.32 5.66 -1.94
CA ILE A 93 12.01 7.09 -1.75
C ILE A 93 10.52 7.34 -1.98
N ASP A 94 9.96 6.78 -3.05
CA ASP A 94 8.54 6.82 -3.35
C ASP A 94 7.68 6.27 -2.19
N GLN A 95 8.01 5.08 -1.67
CA GLN A 95 7.27 4.50 -0.54
C GLN A 95 7.38 5.34 0.74
N PHE A 96 8.54 5.94 1.02
CA PHE A 96 8.69 6.85 2.16
C PHE A 96 7.81 8.10 2.04
N PHE A 97 7.70 8.68 0.85
CA PHE A 97 6.83 9.84 0.63
C PHE A 97 5.35 9.49 0.80
N HIS A 98 4.90 8.33 0.30
CA HIS A 98 3.52 7.87 0.51
C HIS A 98 3.21 7.69 2.01
N ILE A 99 4.10 7.00 2.74
CA ILE A 99 3.95 6.79 4.19
C ILE A 99 3.96 8.13 4.94
N GLY A 100 4.85 9.06 4.55
CA GLY A 100 4.92 10.39 5.15
C GLY A 100 3.60 11.17 5.02
N ILE A 101 2.98 11.16 3.84
CA ILE A 101 1.67 11.80 3.65
C ILE A 101 0.58 11.08 4.45
N ILE A 102 0.58 9.75 4.49
CA ILE A 102 -0.37 8.97 5.29
C ILE A 102 -0.28 9.36 6.77
N ILE A 103 0.93 9.42 7.33
CA ILE A 103 1.14 9.80 8.73
C ILE A 103 0.64 11.23 8.98
N PHE A 104 0.99 12.17 8.10
CA PHE A 104 0.56 13.56 8.22
C PHE A 104 -0.98 13.70 8.19
N VAL A 105 -1.64 13.14 7.18
CA VAL A 105 -3.10 13.23 7.03
C VAL A 105 -3.80 12.48 8.16
N SER A 106 -3.34 11.28 8.52
CA SER A 106 -3.97 10.51 9.59
C SER A 106 -3.79 11.15 10.98
N GLY A 107 -2.69 11.85 11.23
CA GLY A 107 -2.50 12.65 12.45
C GLY A 107 -3.55 13.75 12.55
N TYR A 108 -3.71 14.55 11.48
CA TYR A 108 -4.73 15.58 11.41
C TYR A 108 -6.16 15.03 11.57
N LEU A 109 -6.48 13.92 10.90
CA LEU A 109 -7.80 13.29 11.02
C LEU A 109 -8.05 12.68 12.41
N GLY A 110 -7.00 12.20 13.08
CA GLY A 110 -7.11 11.65 14.44
C GLY A 110 -7.55 12.67 15.48
N GLU A 111 -7.21 13.94 15.27
CA GLU A 111 -7.59 15.05 16.15
C GLU A 111 -8.98 15.63 15.80
N THR A 112 -9.43 15.48 14.55
CA THR A 112 -10.61 16.17 14.02
C THR A 112 -11.83 15.29 13.82
N LEU A 113 -11.66 13.98 13.61
CA LEU A 113 -12.76 13.05 13.40
C LEU A 113 -13.29 12.51 14.74
N TYR A 114 -14.62 12.51 14.89
CA TYR A 114 -15.27 11.84 15.99
C TYR A 114 -15.27 10.32 15.75
N GLN A 115 -15.12 9.54 16.83
CA GLN A 115 -15.18 8.08 16.74
C GLN A 115 -16.62 7.63 16.47
N PRO A 116 -16.89 6.92 15.36
CA PRO A 116 -18.23 6.52 15.04
C PRO A 116 -18.68 5.33 15.90
N VAL A 117 -19.99 5.16 16.10
CA VAL A 117 -20.55 4.11 16.96
C VAL A 117 -20.62 2.79 16.16
N PHE A 118 -19.53 2.03 16.12
CA PHE A 118 -19.46 0.74 15.41
C PHE A 118 -18.82 -0.41 16.22
N ASN A 119 -18.92 -1.62 15.66
CA ASN A 119 -18.51 -2.91 16.23
C ASN A 119 -17.01 -2.97 16.62
N LYS A 120 -16.72 -3.66 17.75
CA LYS A 120 -15.37 -3.99 18.26
C LYS A 120 -14.41 -4.55 17.19
N ILE A 121 -14.92 -5.25 16.17
CA ILE A 121 -14.09 -5.80 15.08
C ILE A 121 -13.47 -4.67 14.23
N TYR A 122 -14.24 -3.66 13.84
CA TYR A 122 -13.75 -2.54 13.03
C TYR A 122 -12.72 -1.70 13.78
N PHE A 123 -12.90 -1.56 15.09
CA PHE A 123 -11.99 -0.78 15.93
C PHE A 123 -10.78 -1.57 16.45
N ASN A 124 -10.61 -2.83 16.04
CA ASN A 124 -9.45 -3.62 16.43
C ASN A 124 -8.27 -3.30 15.52
N GLU A 125 -7.43 -2.35 15.93
CA GLU A 125 -6.24 -1.94 15.17
C GLU A 125 -5.32 -3.10 14.76
N ASN A 126 -5.24 -4.15 15.58
CA ASN A 126 -4.39 -5.30 15.31
C ASN A 126 -4.77 -6.02 14.00
N ILE A 127 -6.04 -5.97 13.56
CA ILE A 127 -6.43 -6.60 12.29
C ILE A 127 -5.81 -5.87 11.10
N TYR A 128 -5.77 -4.54 11.12
CA TYR A 128 -5.19 -3.74 10.04
C TYR A 128 -3.68 -3.90 9.99
N VAL A 129 -3.03 -3.94 11.16
CA VAL A 129 -1.59 -4.22 11.27
C VAL A 129 -1.27 -5.61 10.74
N TYR A 130 -2.02 -6.64 11.18
CA TYR A 130 -1.82 -8.01 10.72
C TYR A 130 -1.97 -8.14 9.20
N LEU A 131 -3.05 -7.60 8.63
CA LEU A 131 -3.28 -7.63 7.18
C LEU A 131 -2.22 -6.84 6.41
N SER A 132 -1.75 -5.72 6.95
CA SER A 132 -0.65 -4.93 6.36
C SER A 132 0.65 -5.73 6.31
N LEU A 133 1.02 -6.38 7.41
CA LEU A 133 2.21 -7.23 7.48
C LEU A 133 2.09 -8.44 6.54
N LEU A 134 0.90 -9.04 6.46
CA LEU A 134 0.62 -10.13 5.55
C LEU A 134 0.83 -9.73 4.09
N ILE A 135 0.37 -8.54 3.67
CA ILE A 135 0.64 -7.98 2.33
C ILE A 135 2.13 -7.66 2.16
N LEU A 136 2.77 -7.09 3.17
CA LEU A 136 4.19 -6.71 3.14
C LEU A 136 5.09 -7.94 2.89
N PHE A 137 4.92 -9.00 3.68
CA PHE A 137 5.73 -10.21 3.61
C PHE A 137 5.35 -11.18 2.48
N SER A 138 4.36 -10.84 1.65
CA SER A 138 3.98 -11.61 0.47
C SER A 138 4.10 -10.80 -0.82
N TYR A 139 3.18 -9.86 -1.05
CA TYR A 139 3.08 -9.08 -2.28
C TYR A 139 4.19 -8.04 -2.40
N ALA A 140 4.43 -7.25 -1.35
CA ALA A 140 5.42 -6.17 -1.42
C ALA A 140 6.84 -6.73 -1.55
N LEU A 141 7.16 -7.82 -0.85
CA LEU A 141 8.45 -8.49 -0.93
C LEU A 141 8.73 -9.05 -2.34
N ASP A 142 7.71 -9.56 -3.06
CA ASP A 142 7.86 -9.94 -4.47
C ASP A 142 8.23 -8.75 -5.36
N ILE A 143 7.62 -7.58 -5.15
CA ILE A 143 7.96 -6.35 -5.88
C ILE A 143 9.39 -5.90 -5.55
N VAL A 144 9.82 -5.92 -4.29
CA VAL A 144 11.19 -5.59 -3.90
C VAL A 144 12.19 -6.51 -4.61
N ILE A 145 11.94 -7.82 -4.60
CA ILE A 145 12.80 -8.79 -5.32
C ILE A 145 12.81 -8.49 -6.83
N TYR A 146 11.66 -8.14 -7.41
CA TYR A 146 11.60 -7.72 -8.80
C TYR A 146 12.48 -6.48 -9.06
N GLN A 147 12.41 -5.44 -8.23
CA GLN A 147 13.24 -4.24 -8.40
C GLN A 147 14.73 -4.55 -8.31
N ILE A 148 15.14 -5.45 -7.38
CA ILE A 148 16.53 -5.91 -7.28
C ILE A 148 16.97 -6.63 -8.56
N ARG A 149 16.11 -7.48 -9.12
CA ARG A 149 16.41 -8.23 -10.36
C ARG A 149 16.42 -7.33 -11.59
N ARG A 150 15.52 -6.35 -11.67
CA ARG A 150 15.44 -5.36 -12.75
C ARG A 150 16.73 -4.54 -12.88
N ARG A 151 17.44 -4.29 -11.77
CA ARG A 151 18.79 -3.67 -11.81
C ARG A 151 19.80 -4.49 -12.60
N LYS A 152 19.77 -5.82 -12.48
CA LYS A 152 20.69 -6.74 -13.18
C LYS A 152 20.24 -7.04 -14.61
N ASN A 153 18.93 -6.98 -14.87
CA ASN A 153 18.33 -7.19 -16.18
C ASN A 153 17.27 -6.10 -16.43
N PRO A 154 17.67 -4.94 -17.03
CA PRO A 154 16.78 -3.80 -17.23
C PRO A 154 15.53 -4.08 -18.06
N ASP A 155 15.59 -5.08 -18.95
CA ASP A 155 14.48 -5.50 -19.81
C ASP A 155 13.52 -6.49 -19.14
N LEU A 156 13.81 -6.88 -17.88
CA LEU A 156 12.96 -7.76 -17.11
C LEU A 156 11.58 -7.14 -16.89
N LYS A 157 10.55 -7.78 -17.45
CA LYS A 157 9.16 -7.38 -17.24
C LYS A 157 8.64 -7.95 -15.93
N TYR A 158 7.88 -7.13 -15.19
CA TYR A 158 7.23 -7.61 -13.97
C TYR A 158 6.20 -8.71 -14.29
N LYS A 159 6.30 -9.83 -13.59
CA LYS A 159 5.32 -10.91 -13.58
C LYS A 159 5.16 -11.39 -12.14
N ARG A 160 3.92 -11.37 -11.64
CA ARG A 160 3.59 -11.88 -10.30
C ARG A 160 3.99 -13.35 -10.18
N ARG A 161 4.67 -13.68 -9.08
CA ARG A 161 5.07 -15.06 -8.75
C ARG A 161 4.18 -15.60 -7.63
N TYR A 162 2.98 -16.02 -8.00
CA TYR A 162 1.96 -16.49 -7.04
C TYR A 162 2.44 -17.62 -6.11
N ASP A 163 3.27 -18.54 -6.61
CA ASP A 163 3.89 -19.59 -5.77
C ASP A 163 4.78 -18.98 -4.66
N TYR A 164 5.62 -18.01 -5.00
CA TYR A 164 6.46 -17.33 -4.01
C TYR A 164 5.65 -16.50 -3.02
N MET A 165 4.64 -15.78 -3.52
CA MET A 165 3.79 -14.91 -2.70
C MET A 165 2.95 -15.74 -1.72
N SER A 166 2.38 -16.86 -2.17
CA SER A 166 1.62 -17.78 -1.31
C SER A 166 2.48 -18.43 -0.23
N LYS A 167 3.73 -18.81 -0.54
CA LYS A 167 4.71 -19.29 0.45
C LYS A 167 5.01 -18.23 1.51
N GLY A 168 5.22 -16.96 1.11
CA GLY A 168 5.42 -15.86 2.06
C GLY A 168 4.21 -15.63 2.97
N LEU A 169 3.01 -15.71 2.38
CA LEU A 169 1.73 -15.60 3.07
C LEU A 169 1.57 -16.70 4.15
N LEU A 170 1.82 -17.95 3.78
CA LEU A 170 1.78 -19.10 4.69
C LEU A 170 2.85 -19.01 5.78
N ALA A 171 4.08 -18.65 5.41
CA ALA A 171 5.18 -18.51 6.36
C ALA A 171 4.89 -17.45 7.42
N PHE A 172 4.41 -16.27 7.00
CA PHE A 172 4.02 -15.21 7.92
C PHE A 172 2.84 -15.63 8.82
N ALA A 173 1.81 -16.27 8.24
CA ALA A 173 0.66 -16.74 9.02
C ALA A 173 1.06 -17.78 10.08
N MET A 174 1.91 -18.76 9.73
CA MET A 174 2.43 -19.75 10.68
C MET A 174 3.27 -19.09 11.78
N PHE A 175 4.19 -18.19 11.41
CA PHE A 175 5.00 -17.45 12.37
C PHE A 175 4.14 -16.65 13.34
N TYR A 176 3.12 -15.94 12.83
CA TYR A 176 2.21 -15.15 13.66
C TYR A 176 1.40 -16.02 14.62
N ILE A 177 0.92 -17.19 14.19
CA ILE A 177 0.22 -18.15 15.05
C ILE A 177 1.15 -18.63 16.17
N ILE A 178 2.38 -19.03 15.84
CA ILE A 178 3.37 -19.46 16.84
C ILE A 178 3.65 -18.34 17.84
N PHE A 179 3.85 -17.11 17.36
CA PHE A 179 4.03 -15.93 18.20
C PHE A 179 2.86 -15.71 19.16
N LEU A 180 1.63 -15.82 18.68
CA LEU A 180 0.43 -15.71 19.53
C LEU A 180 0.32 -16.82 20.56
N LEU A 181 0.72 -18.05 20.21
CA LEU A 181 0.71 -19.18 21.15
C LEU A 181 1.79 -19.02 22.22
N ALA A 182 3.01 -18.64 21.84
CA ALA A 182 4.11 -18.41 22.77
C ALA A 182 3.89 -17.20 23.69
N GLY A 183 3.24 -16.15 23.17
CA GLY A 183 2.90 -14.95 23.94
C GLY A 183 1.75 -15.16 24.94
N ARG A 184 1.00 -16.27 24.85
CA ARG A 184 -0.04 -16.64 25.84
C ARG A 184 0.49 -17.49 27.00
N SER A 185 1.75 -17.94 26.92
CA SER A 185 2.42 -18.78 27.92
C SER A 185 3.34 -18.02 28.89
N LEU A 186 3.28 -16.68 28.88
CA LEU A 186 3.94 -15.77 29.81
C LEU A 186 2.88 -14.91 30.53
#